data_AF-A0ABD1QLB2-F1
#
_entry.id   AF-A0ABD1QLB2-F1
#
_cell.length_a   1.000
_cell.length_b   1.000
_cell.length_c   1.000
_cell.angle_alpha   90.00
_cell.angle_beta   90.00
_cell.angle_gamma   90.00
#
_symmetry.space_group_name_H-M   'P 1'
#
loop_
_entity.id
_entity.type
_entity.pdbx_description
1 polymer ?
#
loop_
_entity_poly.entity_id
_entity_poly.type
_entity_poly.pdbx_seq_one_letter_code
_entity_poly.pdbx_strand_id
1 'polypeptide(L)'
;MEPLLTDINKYLHVDGELGSMSMDVPCMLRAINNLLACIVNEKVYVRTEDTSEGASSAFLRLLYDVFVSFSAKINHVKASSFGSEKSYHTEFLISTRKELIVAVHHLLDIEYKVVDDDLESLWTMIFSSVACSNSLIDVLDQSVLSSEILSLGCRLVDLYSELRQVNTSIFALCRAVRHFVSLLGDNEEHPTSRAYSSYPNSLSMILCSPEFRLSLSNAVGSIPEGQASGCIRQLSSDIMESLQWMKVDCQLAGGDELTKSSPRSCDLLHFKLQAELLGRALSEVYTIIVDSITVSSGNSYLVGVSLRNLIEIFRPSLSCLVTIQPNNIKEFSNLFTRRTSKKRDGCENVSMCWILVFYFRLYLSCRSLLRQAISYMPPDASKRMSGEMGDSFLSHTGRDWLETTGSVDEGYFSWIARPSASLLNVIHSI
;
A
#
# COMPACT_ATOMS: atom_id res chain seq x y z
N MET A 1 17.97 -8.63 29.29
CA MET A 1 16.98 -7.77 28.60
C MET A 1 15.75 -7.49 29.46
N GLU A 2 15.23 -8.44 30.22
CA GLU A 2 13.99 -8.31 31.02
C GLU A 2 13.88 -7.08 31.95
N PRO A 3 14.94 -6.63 32.67
CA PRO A 3 14.85 -5.41 33.48
C PRO A 3 14.60 -4.15 32.62
N LEU A 4 15.31 -4.04 31.49
CA LEU A 4 15.15 -2.92 30.55
C LEU A 4 13.75 -2.91 29.93
N LEU A 5 13.23 -4.10 29.60
CA LEU A 5 11.89 -4.25 29.05
C LEU A 5 10.81 -3.83 30.05
N THR A 6 10.97 -4.22 31.31
CA THR A 6 10.06 -3.85 32.40
C THR A 6 10.02 -2.33 32.57
N ASP A 7 11.17 -1.67 32.46
CA ASP A 7 11.24 -0.21 32.56
C ASP A 7 10.56 0.49 31.37
N ILE A 8 10.72 -0.01 30.14
CA ILE A 8 9.97 0.49 28.96
C ILE A 8 8.46 0.28 29.15
N ASN A 9 8.05 -0.89 29.66
CA ASN A 9 6.64 -1.22 29.90
C ASN A 9 5.98 -0.29 30.92
N LYS A 10 6.70 0.21 31.92
CA LYS A 10 6.16 1.22 32.85
C LYS A 10 5.67 2.45 32.09
N TYR A 11 6.38 2.88 31.03
CA TYR A 11 5.96 4.02 30.21
C TYR A 11 4.72 3.72 29.37
N LEU A 12 4.38 2.46 29.08
CA LEU A 12 3.12 2.11 28.41
C LEU A 12 1.90 2.35 29.32
N HIS A 13 2.03 2.11 30.63
CA HIS A 13 0.92 2.13 31.58
C HIS A 13 0.71 3.46 32.33
N VAL A 14 1.59 4.46 32.15
CA VAL A 14 1.37 5.80 32.71
C VAL A 14 0.36 6.56 31.84
N ASP A 15 -0.85 6.77 32.36
CA ASP A 15 -1.89 7.63 31.80
C ASP A 15 -1.66 9.08 32.26
N GLY A 16 -1.10 9.91 31.40
CA GLY A 16 -0.82 11.32 31.69
C GLY A 16 0.42 11.82 30.94
N GLU A 17 0.39 13.09 30.53
CA GLU A 17 1.35 13.82 29.69
C GLU A 17 2.72 13.15 29.52
N LEU A 18 3.03 12.78 28.27
CA LEU A 18 4.35 12.30 27.85
C LEU A 18 5.50 13.33 28.04
N GLY A 19 5.24 14.46 28.71
CA GLY A 19 6.23 15.45 29.11
C GLY A 19 7.27 14.93 30.11
N SER A 20 7.13 13.68 30.59
CA SER A 20 8.10 13.01 31.47
C SER A 20 8.64 11.68 30.91
N MET A 21 8.59 11.44 29.59
CA MET A 21 9.40 10.35 29.04
C MET A 21 10.87 10.61 29.41
N SER A 22 11.46 9.72 30.21
CA SER A 22 12.86 9.89 30.58
C SER A 22 13.70 9.94 29.31
N MET A 23 14.63 10.88 29.25
CA MET A 23 15.67 10.95 28.22
C MET A 23 16.44 9.62 28.08
N ASP A 24 16.29 8.72 29.04
CA ASP A 24 16.89 7.40 29.04
C ASP A 24 16.21 6.37 28.12
N VAL A 25 15.00 6.60 27.61
CA VAL A 25 14.31 5.58 26.77
C VAL A 25 15.10 5.23 25.50
N PRO A 26 15.58 6.19 24.68
CA PRO A 26 16.48 5.89 23.57
C PRO A 26 17.72 5.11 24.02
N CYS A 27 18.28 5.43 25.19
CA CYS A 27 19.45 4.73 25.74
C CYS A 27 19.13 3.27 26.12
N MET A 28 17.95 3.03 26.72
CA MET A 28 17.47 1.67 27.04
C MET A 28 17.22 0.85 25.78
N LEU A 29 16.57 1.43 24.78
CA LEU A 29 16.35 0.78 23.48
C LEU A 29 17.67 0.48 22.79
N ARG A 30 18.64 1.40 22.83
CA ARG A 30 19.99 1.16 22.31
C ARG A 30 20.70 0.02 23.04
N ALA A 31 20.57 -0.06 24.36
CA ALA A 31 21.11 -1.17 25.13
C ALA A 31 20.45 -2.51 24.74
N ILE A 32 19.14 -2.53 24.49
CA ILE A 32 18.46 -3.70 23.96
C ILE A 32 18.97 -4.05 22.56
N ASN A 33 19.13 -3.06 21.67
CA ASN A 33 19.69 -3.26 20.33
C ASN A 33 21.07 -3.90 20.35
N ASN A 34 21.96 -3.42 21.24
CA ASN A 34 23.28 -4.03 21.39
C ASN A 34 23.19 -5.51 21.80
N LEU A 35 22.25 -5.87 22.68
CA LEU A 35 22.03 -7.26 23.10
C LEU A 35 21.42 -8.11 21.97
N LEU A 36 20.44 -7.58 21.23
CA LEU A 36 19.86 -8.25 20.07
C LEU A 36 20.89 -8.46 18.97
N ALA A 37 21.73 -7.46 18.69
CA ALA A 37 22.84 -7.56 17.75
C ALA A 37 23.85 -8.64 18.16
N CYS A 38 24.18 -8.75 19.46
CA CYS A 38 25.00 -9.87 19.97
C CYS A 38 24.32 -11.22 19.70
N ILE A 39 23.03 -11.37 19.95
CA ILE A 39 22.28 -12.62 19.68
C ILE A 39 22.35 -13.00 18.19
N VAL A 40 22.17 -12.02 17.29
CA VAL A 40 22.29 -12.22 15.84
C VAL A 40 23.71 -12.65 15.46
N ASN A 41 24.72 -11.93 15.91
CA ASN A 41 26.11 -12.12 15.52
C ASN A 41 26.70 -13.43 16.07
N GLU A 42 26.42 -13.74 17.33
CA GLU A 42 26.90 -14.95 18.00
C GLU A 42 26.03 -16.17 17.69
N LYS A 43 24.90 -15.99 16.99
CA LYS A 43 23.92 -17.03 16.65
C LYS A 43 23.48 -17.84 17.87
N VAL A 44 23.26 -17.13 18.99
CA VAL A 44 22.93 -17.73 20.30
C VAL A 44 21.56 -18.41 20.26
N TYR A 45 20.67 -17.96 19.39
CA TYR A 45 19.34 -18.52 19.20
C TYR A 45 19.26 -19.38 17.93
N VAL A 46 18.76 -20.61 18.08
CA VAL A 46 18.56 -21.55 16.97
C VAL A 46 17.06 -21.79 16.80
N ARG A 47 16.49 -21.25 15.71
CA ARG A 47 15.04 -21.28 15.40
C ARG A 47 14.40 -22.67 15.42
N THR A 48 15.17 -23.71 15.13
CA THR A 48 14.66 -25.10 15.07
C THR A 48 14.63 -25.80 16.41
N GLU A 49 15.33 -25.26 17.41
CA GLU A 49 15.46 -25.86 18.75
C GLU A 49 14.40 -25.32 19.72
N ASP A 50 13.82 -24.16 19.42
CA ASP A 50 12.75 -23.56 20.20
C ASP A 50 11.42 -23.69 19.46
N THR A 51 10.49 -24.47 20.02
CA THR A 51 9.13 -24.55 19.49
C THR A 51 8.40 -23.22 19.70
N SER A 52 7.31 -22.94 18.98
CA SER A 52 6.52 -21.70 19.18
C SER A 52 5.95 -21.53 20.59
N GLU A 53 5.88 -22.62 21.38
CA GLU A 53 5.50 -22.62 22.81
C GLU A 53 6.71 -22.49 23.76
N GLY A 54 7.91 -22.36 23.19
CA GLY A 54 9.16 -22.28 23.91
C GLY A 54 9.37 -20.94 24.59
N ALA A 55 10.07 -20.95 25.73
CA ALA A 55 10.22 -19.78 26.57
C ALA A 55 11.00 -18.65 25.88
N SER A 56 11.94 -18.97 24.98
CA SER A 56 12.73 -17.95 24.27
C SER A 56 11.91 -17.27 23.17
N SER A 57 11.13 -18.02 22.39
CA SER A 57 10.23 -17.52 21.36
C SER A 57 9.13 -16.66 21.97
N ALA A 58 8.54 -17.10 23.09
CA ALA A 58 7.58 -16.32 23.86
C ALA A 58 8.19 -15.00 24.37
N PHE A 59 9.44 -15.01 24.83
CA PHE A 59 10.13 -13.78 25.26
C PHE A 59 10.43 -12.84 24.08
N LEU A 60 10.83 -13.37 22.93
CA LEU A 60 11.06 -12.57 21.72
C LEU A 60 9.75 -11.96 21.19
N ARG A 61 8.63 -12.68 21.25
CA ARG A 61 7.29 -12.14 20.94
C ARG A 61 6.91 -11.04 21.92
N LEU A 62 7.14 -11.24 23.23
CA LEU A 62 6.91 -10.20 24.23
C LEU A 62 7.71 -8.92 23.92
N LEU A 63 8.98 -9.04 23.52
CA LEU A 63 9.77 -7.87 23.09
C LEU A 63 9.13 -7.15 21.90
N TYR A 64 8.72 -7.90 20.89
CA TYR A 64 8.05 -7.36 19.70
C TYR A 64 6.76 -6.61 20.07
N ASP A 65 5.88 -7.24 20.85
CA ASP A 65 4.58 -6.67 21.25
C ASP A 65 4.76 -5.33 22.00
N VAL A 66 5.79 -5.26 22.86
CA VAL A 66 6.14 -4.03 23.57
C VAL A 66 6.62 -2.95 22.61
N PHE A 67 7.47 -3.27 21.63
CA PHE A 67 7.97 -2.28 20.67
C PHE A 67 6.85 -1.72 19.79
N VAL A 68 5.94 -2.56 19.30
CA VAL A 68 4.79 -2.14 18.50
C VAL A 68 3.86 -1.25 19.33
N SER A 69 3.50 -1.68 20.55
CA SER A 69 2.66 -0.92 21.47
C SER A 69 3.29 0.42 21.83
N PHE A 70 4.60 0.44 22.04
CA PHE A 70 5.34 1.65 22.38
C PHE A 70 5.38 2.63 21.21
N SER A 71 5.59 2.13 19.99
CA SER A 71 5.50 2.96 18.78
C SER A 71 4.11 3.58 18.59
N ALA A 72 3.04 2.80 18.84
CA ALA A 72 1.67 3.30 18.80
C ALA A 72 1.45 4.42 19.84
N LYS A 73 1.92 4.23 21.08
CA LYS A 73 1.84 5.27 22.13
C LYS A 73 2.57 6.56 21.74
N ILE A 74 3.75 6.45 21.10
CA ILE A 74 4.49 7.61 20.59
C ILE A 74 3.68 8.37 19.53
N ASN A 75 2.91 7.67 18.69
CA ASN A 75 2.07 8.31 17.67
C ASN A 75 0.96 9.17 18.30
N HIS A 76 0.30 8.69 19.35
CA HIS A 76 -0.74 9.45 20.06
C HIS A 76 -0.20 10.75 20.66
N VAL A 77 1.02 10.72 21.18
CA VAL A 77 1.59 11.87 21.88
C VAL A 77 2.00 12.98 20.92
N LYS A 78 2.50 12.58 19.74
CA LYS A 78 2.80 13.53 18.67
C LYS A 78 1.56 14.31 18.25
N ALA A 79 0.38 13.69 18.26
CA ALA A 79 -0.88 14.38 17.96
C ALA A 79 -1.21 15.43 19.03
N SER A 80 -1.03 15.10 20.32
CA SER A 80 -1.35 16.00 21.44
C SER A 80 -0.36 17.18 21.67
N SER A 81 0.89 17.07 21.21
CA SER A 81 1.97 18.03 21.52
C SER A 81 2.19 19.04 20.38
N PHE A 82 1.28 20.00 20.23
CA PHE A 82 1.49 21.20 19.40
C PHE A 82 1.75 22.44 20.29
N GLY A 83 2.78 22.37 21.14
CA GLY A 83 3.27 23.45 22.01
C GLY A 83 4.75 23.83 21.75
N SER A 84 5.23 24.95 22.32
CA SER A 84 6.45 25.68 21.92
C SER A 84 7.82 25.04 22.22
N GLU A 85 7.92 23.84 22.80
CA GLU A 85 9.20 23.15 23.05
C GLU A 85 9.59 22.20 21.89
N LYS A 86 9.85 22.77 20.72
CA LYS A 86 9.89 21.98 19.47
C LYS A 86 11.20 21.23 19.20
N SER A 87 12.34 21.63 19.75
CA SER A 87 13.64 21.07 19.34
C SER A 87 13.99 19.74 20.01
N TYR A 88 13.94 19.70 21.35
CA TYR A 88 14.41 18.52 22.11
C TYR A 88 13.44 17.32 22.03
N HIS A 89 12.13 17.58 22.05
CA HIS A 89 11.13 16.53 21.84
C HIS A 89 11.25 15.88 20.46
N THR A 90 11.62 16.65 19.45
CA THR A 90 11.81 16.17 18.08
C THR A 90 12.99 15.20 17.98
N GLU A 91 14.15 15.56 18.56
CA GLU A 91 15.35 14.73 18.57
C GLU A 91 15.14 13.43 19.36
N PHE A 92 14.44 13.52 20.50
CA PHE A 92 14.03 12.36 21.29
C PHE A 92 13.14 11.40 20.48
N LEU A 93 12.13 11.92 19.78
CA LEU A 93 11.20 11.11 18.99
C LEU A 93 11.89 10.43 17.81
N ILE A 94 12.79 11.12 17.10
CA ILE A 94 13.58 10.55 16.00
C ILE A 94 14.49 9.45 16.54
N SER A 95 15.23 9.72 17.62
CA SER A 95 16.14 8.76 18.24
C SER A 95 15.41 7.52 18.73
N THR A 96 14.29 7.69 19.42
CA THR A 96 13.45 6.58 19.91
C THR A 96 12.95 5.71 18.75
N ARG A 97 12.42 6.33 17.69
CA ARG A 97 11.95 5.58 16.52
C ARG A 97 13.05 4.84 15.80
N LYS A 98 14.23 5.45 15.65
CA LYS A 98 15.39 4.79 15.06
C LYS A 98 15.72 3.51 15.82
N GLU A 99 15.83 3.60 17.15
CA GLU A 99 16.16 2.44 17.96
C GLU A 99 15.05 1.37 17.92
N LEU A 100 13.77 1.74 17.83
CA LEU A 100 12.67 0.77 17.63
C LEU A 100 12.75 0.04 16.28
N ILE A 101 13.01 0.77 15.20
CA ILE A 101 13.14 0.19 13.85
C ILE A 101 14.31 -0.80 13.80
N VAL A 102 15.46 -0.43 14.38
CA VAL A 102 16.63 -1.30 14.50
C VAL A 102 16.32 -2.54 15.36
N ALA A 103 15.61 -2.37 16.47
CA ALA A 103 15.24 -3.49 17.35
C ALA A 103 14.40 -4.53 16.62
N VAL A 104 13.39 -4.06 15.87
CA VAL A 104 12.53 -4.96 15.09
C VAL A 104 13.28 -5.59 13.92
N HIS A 105 14.23 -4.89 13.30
CA HIS A 105 15.11 -5.47 12.30
C HIS A 105 15.89 -6.67 12.88
N HIS A 106 16.51 -6.51 14.04
CA HIS A 106 17.19 -7.62 14.71
C HIS A 106 16.24 -8.75 15.10
N LEU A 107 15.05 -8.45 15.58
CA LEU A 107 14.06 -9.48 15.92
C LEU A 107 13.67 -10.33 14.70
N LEU A 108 13.47 -9.71 13.54
CA LEU A 108 13.20 -10.43 12.29
C LEU A 108 14.36 -11.35 11.87
N ASP A 109 15.60 -10.90 12.08
CA ASP A 109 16.79 -11.72 11.80
C ASP A 109 16.99 -12.86 12.81
N ILE A 110 16.51 -12.70 14.05
CA ILE A 110 16.53 -13.76 15.06
C ILE A 110 15.41 -14.77 14.80
N GLU A 111 14.16 -14.33 14.81
CA GLU A 111 12.96 -15.16 14.72
C GLU A 111 11.82 -14.40 14.03
N TYR A 112 11.60 -14.67 12.75
CA TYR A 112 10.54 -13.97 11.99
C TYR A 112 9.13 -14.28 12.49
N LYS A 113 8.93 -15.43 13.15
CA LYS A 113 7.62 -15.81 13.72
C LYS A 113 7.20 -14.94 14.89
N VAL A 114 8.07 -14.08 15.42
CA VAL A 114 7.64 -13.07 16.40
C VAL A 114 6.67 -12.07 15.78
N VAL A 115 6.64 -11.93 14.45
CA VAL A 115 5.69 -11.06 13.75
C VAL A 115 4.46 -11.84 13.31
N ASP A 116 4.62 -13.06 12.81
CA ASP A 116 3.56 -13.98 12.33
C ASP A 116 2.30 -13.28 11.77
N ASP A 117 1.23 -13.22 12.57
CA ASP A 117 -0.09 -12.66 12.22
C ASP A 117 -0.19 -11.12 12.28
N ASP A 118 0.81 -10.45 12.85
CA ASP A 118 0.80 -9.01 13.16
C ASP A 118 1.56 -8.15 12.14
N LEU A 119 1.73 -8.66 10.91
CA LEU A 119 2.40 -7.95 9.82
C LEU A 119 1.83 -6.56 9.52
N GLU A 120 0.52 -6.41 9.70
CA GLU A 120 -0.17 -5.16 9.42
C GLU A 120 0.19 -4.07 10.44
N SER A 121 0.31 -4.42 11.71
CA SER A 121 0.80 -3.51 12.75
C SER A 121 2.26 -3.15 12.52
N LEU A 122 3.09 -4.11 12.08
CA LEU A 122 4.47 -3.82 11.70
C LEU A 122 4.56 -2.82 10.54
N TRP A 123 3.79 -3.01 9.47
CA TRP A 123 3.72 -2.05 8.37
C TRP A 123 3.20 -0.68 8.84
N THR A 124 2.22 -0.67 9.74
CA THR A 124 1.68 0.56 10.34
C THR A 124 2.75 1.28 11.17
N MET A 125 3.56 0.54 11.93
CA MET A 125 4.72 1.06 12.67
C MET A 125 5.75 1.69 11.73
N ILE A 126 6.11 1.01 10.65
CA ILE A 126 7.00 1.51 9.59
C ILE A 126 6.46 2.83 9.05
N PHE A 127 5.21 2.83 8.56
CA PHE A 127 4.55 4.01 7.98
C PHE A 127 4.44 5.19 8.93
N SER A 128 4.10 4.94 10.19
CA SER A 128 4.05 5.99 11.21
C SER A 128 5.43 6.61 11.46
N SER A 129 6.50 5.81 11.33
CA SER A 129 7.88 6.26 11.48
C SER A 129 8.31 7.14 10.30
N VAL A 130 7.92 6.80 9.07
CA VAL A 130 8.17 7.63 7.87
C VAL A 130 7.44 8.96 7.96
N ALA A 131 6.17 8.93 8.37
CA ALA A 131 5.39 10.15 8.56
C ALA A 131 6.04 11.10 9.58
N CYS A 132 6.78 10.54 10.53
CA CYS A 132 7.47 11.32 11.53
C CYS A 132 8.79 11.86 11.04
N SER A 133 9.61 11.07 10.35
CA SER A 133 10.86 11.59 9.76
C SER A 133 10.58 12.79 8.86
N ASN A 134 9.54 12.77 8.03
CA ASN A 134 9.31 13.84 7.03
C ASN A 134 8.67 15.11 7.57
N SER A 135 8.05 15.05 8.75
CA SER A 135 7.48 16.24 9.39
C SER A 135 8.53 17.17 10.02
N LEU A 136 9.81 16.76 10.05
CA LEU A 136 10.87 17.35 10.87
C LEU A 136 12.05 17.72 9.95
N ILE A 137 12.03 18.93 9.38
CA ILE A 137 12.88 19.32 8.23
C ILE A 137 14.35 19.66 8.58
N ASP A 138 14.75 19.73 9.87
CA ASP A 138 16.04 20.33 10.28
C ASP A 138 16.94 19.46 11.19
N VAL A 139 16.86 18.12 11.17
CA VAL A 139 17.64 17.27 12.10
C VAL A 139 18.63 16.35 11.36
N LEU A 140 19.91 16.37 11.78
CA LEU A 140 21.02 15.59 11.21
C LEU A 140 20.77 14.07 11.16
N ASP A 141 19.99 13.52 12.09
CA ASP A 141 19.68 12.09 12.20
C ASP A 141 18.49 11.59 11.34
N GLN A 142 17.82 12.50 10.61
CA GLN A 142 16.65 12.17 9.79
C GLN A 142 16.99 11.25 8.60
N SER A 143 18.17 11.44 7.99
CA SER A 143 18.64 10.63 6.88
C SER A 143 18.90 9.18 7.31
N VAL A 144 19.47 9.00 8.51
CA VAL A 144 19.74 7.69 9.11
C VAL A 144 18.44 6.97 9.43
N LEU A 145 17.48 7.64 10.09
CA LEU A 145 16.17 7.03 10.35
C LEU A 145 15.48 6.60 9.04
N SER A 146 15.53 7.44 8.00
CA SER A 146 14.91 7.12 6.71
C SER A 146 15.54 5.91 6.03
N SER A 147 16.88 5.75 6.10
CA SER A 147 17.55 4.57 5.56
C SER A 147 17.23 3.30 6.35
N GLU A 148 17.15 3.38 7.68
CA GLU A 148 16.77 2.24 8.53
C GLU A 148 15.33 1.80 8.27
N ILE A 149 14.39 2.73 8.12
CA ILE A 149 12.99 2.40 7.80
C ILE A 149 12.90 1.73 6.43
N LEU A 150 13.61 2.27 5.42
CA LEU A 150 13.67 1.68 4.08
C LEU A 150 14.28 0.28 4.12
N SER A 151 15.41 0.12 4.81
CA SER A 151 16.10 -1.16 5.02
C SER A 151 15.17 -2.20 5.65
N LEU A 152 14.44 -1.83 6.70
CA LEU A 152 13.46 -2.72 7.34
C LEU A 152 12.33 -3.11 6.38
N GLY A 153 11.80 -2.15 5.60
CA GLY A 153 10.76 -2.40 4.60
C GLY A 153 11.22 -3.39 3.53
N CYS A 154 12.42 -3.20 2.96
CA CYS A 154 13.01 -4.13 2.00
C CYS A 154 13.24 -5.51 2.63
N ARG A 155 13.83 -5.56 3.83
CA ARG A 155 14.10 -6.81 4.55
C ARG A 155 12.82 -7.61 4.78
N LEU A 156 11.73 -6.95 5.15
CA LEU A 156 10.43 -7.61 5.37
C LEU A 156 9.86 -8.21 4.08
N VAL A 157 10.02 -7.54 2.94
CA VAL A 157 9.61 -8.07 1.63
C VAL A 157 10.50 -9.25 1.21
N ASP A 158 11.82 -9.10 1.33
CA ASP A 158 12.80 -10.11 0.97
C ASP A 158 12.66 -11.38 1.83
N LEU A 159 12.45 -11.21 3.15
CA LEU A 159 12.23 -12.32 4.08
C LEU A 159 10.99 -13.13 3.71
N TYR A 160 9.87 -12.48 3.41
CA TYR A 160 8.65 -13.18 3.00
C TYR A 160 8.76 -13.77 1.59
N SER A 161 9.64 -13.24 0.75
CA SER A 161 10.06 -13.89 -0.49
C SER A 161 10.84 -15.18 -0.24
N GLU A 162 11.83 -15.17 0.65
CA GLU A 162 12.58 -16.36 1.07
C GLU A 162 11.65 -17.46 1.62
N LEU A 163 10.61 -17.06 2.37
CA LEU A 163 9.58 -17.96 2.92
C LEU A 163 8.53 -18.42 1.90
N ARG A 164 8.57 -17.92 0.65
CA ARG A 164 7.55 -18.14 -0.39
C ARG A 164 6.15 -17.69 0.03
N GLN A 165 6.08 -16.67 0.89
CA GLN A 165 4.87 -16.06 1.42
C GLN A 165 4.76 -14.59 1.01
N VAL A 166 5.28 -14.26 -0.17
CA VAL A 166 5.33 -12.90 -0.77
C VAL A 166 3.99 -12.17 -0.62
N ASN A 167 2.89 -12.85 -0.97
CA ASN A 167 1.57 -12.27 -0.93
C ASN A 167 1.14 -11.84 0.48
N THR A 168 1.51 -12.57 1.52
CA THR A 168 1.13 -12.26 2.91
C THR A 168 1.68 -10.90 3.32
N SER A 169 2.96 -10.65 3.07
CA SER A 169 3.62 -9.39 3.41
C SER A 169 3.11 -8.21 2.57
N ILE A 170 2.98 -8.41 1.24
CA ILE A 170 2.54 -7.34 0.32
C ILE A 170 1.08 -6.93 0.60
N PHE A 171 0.17 -7.87 0.82
CA PHE A 171 -1.24 -7.50 1.08
C PHE A 171 -1.44 -7.00 2.51
N ALA A 172 -0.60 -7.38 3.47
CA ALA A 172 -0.56 -6.72 4.77
C ALA A 172 -0.11 -5.25 4.66
N LEU A 173 0.87 -4.96 3.79
CA LEU A 173 1.27 -3.59 3.45
C LEU A 173 0.08 -2.80 2.89
N CYS A 174 -0.63 -3.36 1.91
CA CYS A 174 -1.79 -2.68 1.30
C CYS A 174 -2.91 -2.41 2.32
N ARG A 175 -3.18 -3.34 3.25
CA ARG A 175 -4.13 -3.12 4.35
C ARG A 175 -3.64 -2.03 5.31
N ALA A 176 -2.36 -2.05 5.70
CA ALA A 176 -1.78 -1.04 6.56
C ALA A 176 -1.88 0.37 5.94
N VAL A 177 -1.67 0.53 4.62
CA VAL A 177 -1.88 1.83 3.93
C VAL A 177 -3.32 2.32 4.10
N ARG A 178 -4.32 1.43 4.00
CA ARG A 178 -5.74 1.77 4.16
C ARG A 178 -6.08 2.11 5.61
N HIS A 179 -5.63 1.32 6.58
CA HIS A 179 -5.89 1.55 8.01
C HIS A 179 -5.18 2.77 8.58
N PHE A 180 -4.06 3.15 7.98
CA PHE A 180 -3.33 4.35 8.38
C PHE A 180 -4.18 5.63 8.28
N VAL A 181 -5.20 5.65 7.43
CA VAL A 181 -6.15 6.77 7.30
C VAL A 181 -7.20 6.78 8.42
N SER A 182 -7.65 5.62 8.88
CA SER A 182 -8.65 5.48 9.95
C SER A 182 -8.12 5.99 11.30
N LEU A 183 -6.84 5.72 11.61
CA LEU A 183 -6.16 6.18 12.83
C LEU A 183 -6.14 7.72 12.99
N LEU A 184 -6.32 8.45 11.88
CA LEU A 184 -6.29 9.91 11.83
C LEU A 184 -7.67 10.56 12.05
N GLY A 185 -8.74 9.76 12.00
CA GLY A 185 -10.13 10.23 12.15
C GLY A 185 -10.68 10.14 13.57
N ASP A 186 -10.25 9.16 14.36
CA ASP A 186 -10.86 8.85 15.67
C ASP A 186 -10.35 9.74 16.83
N ASN A 187 -9.22 10.42 16.67
CA ASN A 187 -8.51 11.04 17.81
C ASN A 187 -8.51 12.58 17.86
N GLU A 188 -9.08 13.28 16.89
CA GLU A 188 -8.97 14.74 16.80
C GLU A 188 -10.31 15.42 16.52
N GLU A 189 -10.77 16.30 17.43
CA GLU A 189 -11.93 17.16 17.17
C GLU A 189 -11.69 18.11 15.98
N HIS A 190 -10.44 18.40 15.61
CA HIS A 190 -10.08 19.17 14.41
C HIS A 190 -8.68 18.82 13.88
N PRO A 191 -8.57 17.82 12.98
CA PRO A 191 -7.29 17.57 12.34
C PRO A 191 -6.79 18.78 11.55
N THR A 192 -5.58 19.24 11.85
CA THR A 192 -4.97 20.33 11.09
C THR A 192 -4.57 19.87 9.68
N SER A 193 -4.92 20.67 8.66
CA SER A 193 -4.62 20.46 7.23
C SER A 193 -3.15 20.05 6.92
N ARG A 194 -2.21 20.42 7.81
CA ARG A 194 -0.77 20.19 7.65
C ARG A 194 -0.34 18.75 7.96
N ALA A 195 -1.01 18.07 8.88
CA ALA A 195 -0.75 16.66 9.15
C ALA A 195 -1.17 15.83 7.93
N TYR A 196 -2.39 16.06 7.42
CA TYR A 196 -2.98 15.36 6.28
C TYR A 196 -2.17 15.44 4.98
N SER A 197 -1.52 16.57 4.69
CA SER A 197 -0.73 16.74 3.46
C SER A 197 0.66 16.08 3.50
N SER A 198 1.15 15.71 4.68
CA SER A 198 2.48 15.12 4.84
C SER A 198 2.50 13.59 4.65
N TYR A 199 1.37 12.91 4.87
CA TYR A 199 1.31 11.45 4.90
C TYR A 199 1.45 10.78 3.54
N PRO A 200 0.72 11.17 2.48
CA PRO A 200 0.88 10.55 1.18
C PRO A 200 2.29 10.75 0.62
N ASN A 201 2.85 11.95 0.82
CA ASN A 201 4.24 12.25 0.47
C ASN A 201 5.20 11.30 1.17
N SER A 202 5.00 11.11 2.48
CA SER A 202 5.85 10.25 3.30
C SER A 202 5.83 8.80 2.84
N LEU A 203 4.63 8.22 2.73
CA LEU A 203 4.45 6.84 2.27
C LEU A 203 5.04 6.65 0.87
N SER A 204 4.80 7.60 -0.03
CA SER A 204 5.31 7.55 -1.39
C SER A 204 6.84 7.58 -1.44
N MET A 205 7.52 8.26 -0.51
CA MET A 205 8.99 8.27 -0.51
C MET A 205 9.58 6.88 -0.27
N ILE A 206 8.95 6.05 0.57
CA ILE A 206 9.38 4.65 0.71
C ILE A 206 8.90 3.80 -0.46
N LEU A 207 7.59 3.83 -0.76
CA LEU A 207 6.99 2.93 -1.74
C LEU A 207 7.49 3.17 -3.17
N CYS A 208 7.88 4.42 -3.48
CA CYS A 208 8.46 4.78 -4.77
C CYS A 208 10.00 4.82 -4.75
N SER A 209 10.67 4.47 -3.64
CA SER A 209 12.13 4.40 -3.60
C SER A 209 12.65 3.29 -4.52
N PRO A 210 13.77 3.50 -5.24
CA PRO A 210 14.33 2.50 -6.14
C PRO A 210 14.62 1.15 -5.45
N GLU A 211 15.13 1.21 -4.22
CA GLU A 211 15.51 0.04 -3.42
C GLU A 211 14.28 -0.80 -3.06
N PHE A 212 13.23 -0.15 -2.55
CA PHE A 212 12.00 -0.85 -2.20
C PHE A 212 11.30 -1.43 -3.42
N ARG A 213 11.24 -0.66 -4.52
CA ARG A 213 10.66 -1.13 -5.79
C ARG A 213 11.39 -2.37 -6.32
N LEU A 214 12.72 -2.37 -6.22
CA LEU A 214 13.54 -3.51 -6.66
C LEU A 214 13.30 -4.74 -5.78
N SER A 215 13.31 -4.59 -4.45
CA SER A 215 12.99 -5.66 -3.50
C SER A 215 11.59 -6.24 -3.78
N LEU A 216 10.57 -5.38 -3.92
CA LEU A 216 9.21 -5.79 -4.24
C LEU A 216 9.10 -6.50 -5.58
N SER A 217 9.72 -5.96 -6.64
CA SER A 217 9.72 -6.59 -7.97
C SER A 217 10.41 -7.95 -7.93
N ASN A 218 11.53 -8.09 -7.23
CA ASN A 218 12.25 -9.36 -7.11
C ASN A 218 11.43 -10.38 -6.31
N ALA A 219 10.77 -9.95 -5.23
CA ALA A 219 9.87 -10.79 -4.45
C ALA A 219 8.69 -11.28 -5.27
N VAL A 220 8.05 -10.42 -6.06
CA VAL A 220 6.95 -10.84 -6.96
C VAL A 220 7.47 -11.76 -8.06
N GLY A 221 8.63 -11.45 -8.64
CA GLY A 221 9.26 -12.28 -9.67
C GLY A 221 9.68 -13.67 -9.19
N SER A 222 9.92 -13.84 -7.89
CA SER A 222 10.26 -15.13 -7.26
C SER A 222 9.04 -16.04 -7.03
N ILE A 223 7.81 -15.52 -7.18
CA ILE A 223 6.58 -16.30 -7.02
C ILE A 223 6.60 -17.48 -8.00
N PRO A 224 6.44 -18.73 -7.54
CA PRO A 224 6.39 -19.90 -8.42
C PRO A 224 5.30 -19.78 -9.48
N GLU A 225 5.57 -20.28 -10.68
CA GLU A 225 4.65 -20.16 -11.83
C GLU A 225 3.23 -20.65 -11.53
N GLY A 226 3.09 -21.75 -10.78
CA GLY A 226 1.81 -22.32 -10.37
C GLY A 226 1.01 -21.45 -9.39
N GLN A 227 1.65 -20.47 -8.76
CA GLN A 227 1.04 -19.53 -7.81
C GLN A 227 0.81 -18.14 -8.41
N ALA A 228 1.41 -17.81 -9.57
CA ALA A 228 1.28 -16.51 -10.22
C ALA A 228 -0.19 -16.09 -10.45
N SER A 229 -1.02 -16.98 -11.00
CA SER A 229 -2.45 -16.72 -11.19
C SER A 229 -3.20 -16.48 -9.87
N GLY A 230 -2.74 -17.09 -8.77
CA GLY A 230 -3.25 -16.92 -7.43
C GLY A 230 -2.89 -15.56 -6.82
N CYS A 231 -1.67 -15.07 -7.08
CA CYS A 231 -1.25 -13.72 -6.73
C CYS A 231 -2.18 -12.67 -7.36
N ILE A 232 -2.49 -12.79 -8.67
CA ILE A 232 -3.43 -11.89 -9.36
C ILE A 232 -4.84 -11.94 -8.75
N ARG A 233 -5.30 -13.12 -8.31
CA ARG A 233 -6.61 -13.24 -7.62
C ARG A 233 -6.62 -12.53 -6.27
N GLN A 234 -5.53 -12.64 -5.50
CA GLN A 234 -5.42 -11.90 -4.23
C GLN A 234 -5.31 -10.40 -4.46
N LEU A 235 -4.56 -9.97 -5.48
CA LEU A 235 -4.53 -8.58 -5.94
C LEU A 235 -5.93 -8.08 -6.31
N SER A 236 -6.71 -8.89 -7.02
CA SER A 236 -8.10 -8.58 -7.36
C SER A 236 -8.97 -8.35 -6.11
N SER A 237 -8.82 -9.19 -5.07
CA SER A 237 -9.52 -9.02 -3.80
C SER A 237 -9.12 -7.73 -3.10
N ASP A 238 -7.82 -7.48 -2.96
CA ASP A 238 -7.30 -6.29 -2.27
C ASP A 238 -7.73 -4.99 -2.98
N ILE A 239 -7.71 -4.99 -4.31
CA ILE A 239 -8.26 -3.90 -5.13
C ILE A 239 -9.74 -3.69 -4.89
N MET A 240 -10.55 -4.76 -4.86
CA MET A 240 -11.99 -4.64 -4.61
C MET A 240 -12.23 -4.00 -3.26
N GLU A 241 -11.50 -4.43 -2.23
CA GLU A 241 -11.59 -3.83 -0.90
C GLU A 241 -11.12 -2.38 -0.90
N SER A 242 -10.05 -2.02 -1.62
CA SER A 242 -9.59 -0.63 -1.78
C SER A 242 -10.64 0.26 -2.46
N LEU A 243 -11.34 -0.26 -3.48
CA LEU A 243 -12.45 0.45 -4.12
C LEU A 243 -13.68 0.57 -3.21
N GLN A 244 -13.92 -0.40 -2.33
CA GLN A 244 -14.99 -0.30 -1.31
C GLN A 244 -14.61 0.66 -0.20
N TRP A 245 -13.36 0.65 0.25
CA TRP A 245 -12.81 1.60 1.22
C TRP A 245 -13.02 3.06 0.76
N MET A 246 -12.79 3.36 -0.51
CA MET A 246 -13.12 4.67 -1.10
C MET A 246 -14.62 5.03 -1.07
N LYS A 247 -15.53 4.04 -0.98
CA LYS A 247 -16.98 4.22 -1.00
C LYS A 247 -17.62 4.30 0.39
N VAL A 248 -17.07 3.60 1.39
CA VAL A 248 -17.67 3.45 2.74
C VAL A 248 -17.76 4.81 3.45
N ASP A 249 -16.73 5.64 3.39
CA ASP A 249 -16.74 6.97 4.03
C ASP A 249 -17.63 7.99 3.30
N CYS A 250 -18.05 7.66 2.06
CA CYS A 250 -19.09 8.41 1.36
C CYS A 250 -20.51 8.00 1.79
N GLN A 251 -20.70 6.88 2.50
CA GLN A 251 -22.00 6.30 2.86
C GLN A 251 -22.45 6.57 4.31
N LEU A 252 -21.53 6.87 5.23
CA LEU A 252 -21.83 7.11 6.66
C LEU A 252 -22.79 8.30 6.94
N ALA A 253 -23.14 9.11 5.94
CA ALA A 253 -24.15 10.16 6.03
C ALA A 253 -25.59 9.70 5.70
N GLY A 254 -25.90 8.42 5.91
CA GLY A 254 -27.15 7.77 5.49
C GLY A 254 -27.93 7.10 6.61
N GLY A 255 -28.03 7.73 7.79
CA GLY A 255 -28.99 7.37 8.83
C GLY A 255 -29.90 8.56 9.11
N ASP A 256 -31.21 8.33 9.12
CA ASP A 256 -32.29 9.30 9.35
C ASP A 256 -31.91 10.51 10.21
N GLU A 257 -31.92 11.70 9.61
CA GLU A 257 -32.69 12.84 10.15
C GLU A 257 -32.68 14.01 9.17
N LEU A 258 -33.86 14.59 9.01
CA LEU A 258 -34.23 15.68 8.12
C LEU A 258 -33.57 17.00 8.55
N THR A 259 -32.24 17.11 8.45
CA THR A 259 -31.54 18.38 8.70
C THR A 259 -30.48 18.60 7.63
N LYS A 260 -30.63 19.70 6.87
CA LYS A 260 -29.66 20.20 5.90
C LYS A 260 -28.39 20.67 6.65
N SER A 261 -27.56 19.76 7.15
CA SER A 261 -26.21 20.11 7.58
C SER A 261 -25.28 19.95 6.38
N SER A 262 -24.57 21.02 6.04
CA SER A 262 -23.41 20.97 5.14
C SER A 262 -22.49 19.81 5.52
N PRO A 263 -21.86 19.12 4.54
CA PRO A 263 -20.86 18.10 4.86
C PRO A 263 -19.78 18.70 5.77
N ARG A 264 -19.41 17.99 6.83
CA ARG A 264 -18.34 18.43 7.73
C ARG A 264 -17.06 18.52 6.87
N SER A 265 -16.23 19.53 7.11
CA SER A 265 -14.95 19.73 6.42
C SER A 265 -14.01 18.51 6.49
N CYS A 266 -14.21 17.66 7.52
CA CYS A 266 -13.50 16.41 7.77
C CYS A 266 -13.70 15.37 6.64
N ASP A 267 -14.95 15.15 6.19
CA ASP A 267 -15.28 14.10 5.21
C ASP A 267 -14.60 14.35 3.84
N LEU A 268 -14.48 15.62 3.45
CA LEU A 268 -13.81 16.01 2.21
C LEU A 268 -12.29 15.84 2.30
N LEU A 269 -11.70 16.09 3.46
CA LEU A 269 -10.26 15.93 3.67
C LEU A 269 -9.88 14.44 3.69
N HIS A 270 -10.73 13.60 4.29
CA HIS A 270 -10.58 12.16 4.31
C HIS A 270 -10.61 11.58 2.89
N PHE A 271 -11.65 11.90 2.09
CA PHE A 271 -11.73 11.47 0.69
C PHE A 271 -10.52 11.90 -0.14
N LYS A 272 -10.02 13.13 0.06
CA LYS A 272 -8.81 13.61 -0.64
C LYS A 272 -7.59 12.75 -0.31
N LEU A 273 -7.40 12.45 0.98
CA LEU A 273 -6.30 11.62 1.45
C LEU A 273 -6.39 10.20 0.89
N GLN A 274 -7.58 9.59 0.93
CA GLN A 274 -7.80 8.26 0.37
C GLN A 274 -7.53 8.23 -1.14
N ALA A 275 -8.04 9.22 -1.88
CA ALA A 275 -7.82 9.33 -3.32
C ALA A 275 -6.32 9.45 -3.64
N GLU A 276 -5.58 10.28 -2.91
CA GLU A 276 -4.13 10.41 -3.10
C GLU A 276 -3.38 9.12 -2.75
N LEU A 277 -3.72 8.45 -1.65
CA LEU A 277 -3.08 7.18 -1.28
C LEU A 277 -3.39 6.07 -2.29
N LEU A 278 -4.62 6.02 -2.81
CA LEU A 278 -5.00 5.10 -3.87
C LEU A 278 -4.18 5.37 -5.14
N GLY A 279 -4.17 6.63 -5.60
CA GLY A 279 -3.54 7.04 -6.84
C GLY A 279 -2.02 7.03 -6.81
N ARG A 280 -1.41 7.23 -5.64
CA ARG A 280 0.03 7.43 -5.50
C ARG A 280 0.74 6.25 -4.84
N ALA A 281 0.22 5.73 -3.73
CA ALA A 281 0.85 4.67 -2.95
C ALA A 281 0.40 3.28 -3.40
N LEU A 282 -0.90 2.99 -3.34
CA LEU A 282 -1.44 1.67 -3.70
C LEU A 282 -1.26 1.37 -5.19
N SER A 283 -1.49 2.36 -6.06
CA SER A 283 -1.27 2.19 -7.50
C SER A 283 0.16 1.75 -7.82
N GLU A 284 1.16 2.26 -7.09
CA GLU A 284 2.55 1.89 -7.27
C GLU A 284 2.77 0.41 -6.97
N VAL A 285 2.38 -0.02 -5.77
CA VAL A 285 2.50 -1.41 -5.32
C VAL A 285 1.77 -2.35 -6.26
N TYR A 286 0.51 -2.05 -6.63
CA TYR A 286 -0.26 -2.87 -7.55
C TYR A 286 0.36 -2.98 -8.92
N THR A 287 0.89 -1.88 -9.47
CA THR A 287 1.56 -1.93 -10.78
C THR A 287 2.83 -2.76 -10.72
N ILE A 288 3.63 -2.67 -9.66
CA ILE A 288 4.82 -3.53 -9.48
C ILE A 288 4.41 -5.00 -9.41
N ILE A 289 3.35 -5.34 -8.68
CA ILE A 289 2.86 -6.73 -8.65
C ILE A 289 2.50 -7.21 -10.06
N VAL A 290 1.75 -6.43 -10.84
CA VAL A 290 1.35 -6.83 -12.19
C VAL A 290 2.56 -6.91 -13.12
N ASP A 291 3.43 -5.90 -13.11
CA ASP A 291 4.55 -5.79 -14.04
C ASP A 291 5.66 -6.83 -13.77
N SER A 292 5.76 -7.33 -12.53
CA SER A 292 6.80 -8.27 -12.12
C SER A 292 6.38 -9.73 -12.10
N ILE A 293 5.12 -10.06 -12.43
CA ILE A 293 4.67 -11.46 -12.51
C ILE A 293 5.38 -12.19 -13.65
N THR A 294 6.04 -13.30 -13.31
CA THR A 294 6.69 -14.17 -14.29
C THR A 294 5.66 -14.95 -15.11
N VAL A 295 5.75 -14.82 -16.42
CA VAL A 295 4.89 -15.49 -17.39
C VAL A 295 5.71 -16.45 -18.25
N SER A 296 5.26 -17.70 -18.32
CA SER A 296 5.83 -18.79 -19.11
C SER A 296 4.73 -19.45 -19.95
N SER A 297 5.12 -20.36 -20.83
CA SER A 297 4.15 -21.21 -21.55
C SER A 297 3.30 -22.09 -20.62
N GLY A 298 3.83 -22.44 -19.43
CA GLY A 298 3.15 -23.29 -18.46
C GLY A 298 2.02 -22.61 -17.68
N ASN A 299 2.10 -21.28 -17.49
CA ASN A 299 1.12 -20.53 -16.71
C ASN A 299 0.38 -19.43 -17.51
N SER A 300 0.78 -19.14 -18.75
CA SER A 300 0.26 -18.04 -19.57
C SER A 300 -1.27 -18.00 -19.66
N TYR A 301 -1.91 -19.15 -19.87
CA TYR A 301 -3.37 -19.24 -19.94
C TYR A 301 -4.04 -18.84 -18.62
N LEU A 302 -3.59 -19.39 -17.49
CA LEU A 302 -4.16 -19.10 -16.18
C LEU A 302 -3.90 -17.65 -15.76
N VAL A 303 -2.72 -17.11 -16.07
CA VAL A 303 -2.41 -15.68 -15.86
C VAL A 303 -3.36 -14.81 -16.69
N GLY A 304 -3.55 -15.12 -17.98
CA GLY A 304 -4.46 -14.38 -18.85
C GLY A 304 -5.91 -14.40 -18.37
N VAL A 305 -6.40 -15.56 -17.91
CA VAL A 305 -7.74 -15.68 -17.33
C VAL A 305 -7.87 -14.87 -16.03
N SER A 306 -6.87 -14.91 -15.14
CA SER A 306 -6.88 -14.11 -13.92
C SER A 306 -6.86 -12.60 -14.21
N LEU A 307 -6.08 -12.15 -15.21
CA LEU A 307 -6.06 -10.74 -15.63
C LEU A 307 -7.40 -10.29 -16.23
N ARG A 308 -8.05 -11.15 -17.00
CA ARG A 308 -9.40 -10.86 -17.50
C ARG A 308 -10.36 -10.63 -16.35
N ASN A 309 -10.36 -11.51 -15.35
CA ASN A 309 -11.21 -11.36 -14.16
C ASN A 309 -10.86 -10.08 -13.38
N LEU A 310 -9.58 -9.70 -13.33
CA LEU A 310 -9.15 -8.43 -12.73
C LEU A 310 -9.73 -7.22 -13.48
N ILE A 311 -9.69 -7.22 -14.82
CA ILE A 311 -10.28 -6.15 -15.63
C ILE A 311 -11.79 -6.04 -15.46
N GLU A 312 -12.51 -7.13 -15.23
CA GLU A 312 -13.95 -7.10 -14.94
C GLU A 312 -14.29 -6.19 -13.75
N ILE A 313 -13.41 -6.12 -12.73
CA ILE A 313 -13.63 -5.29 -11.54
C ILE A 313 -13.68 -3.80 -11.90
N PHE A 314 -12.81 -3.37 -12.82
CA PHE A 314 -12.70 -1.97 -13.23
C PHE A 314 -13.56 -1.61 -14.42
N ARG A 315 -14.02 -2.60 -15.19
CA ARG A 315 -14.75 -2.37 -16.43
C ARG A 315 -15.91 -1.40 -16.24
N PRO A 316 -16.80 -1.51 -15.24
CA PRO A 316 -17.91 -0.56 -15.09
C PRO A 316 -17.45 0.90 -14.99
N SER A 317 -16.40 1.14 -14.20
CA SER A 317 -15.84 2.48 -14.00
C SER A 317 -15.12 3.00 -15.24
N LEU A 318 -14.29 2.16 -15.88
CA LEU A 318 -13.59 2.56 -17.12
C LEU A 318 -14.57 2.75 -18.28
N SER A 319 -15.64 1.96 -18.38
CA SER A 319 -16.68 2.10 -19.39
C SER A 319 -17.29 3.51 -19.36
N CYS A 320 -17.58 4.07 -18.18
CA CYS A 320 -18.07 5.45 -18.05
C CYS A 320 -17.10 6.49 -18.66
N LEU A 321 -15.79 6.24 -18.66
CA LEU A 321 -14.80 7.15 -19.23
C LEU A 321 -14.65 6.99 -20.75
N VAL A 322 -14.70 5.76 -21.25
CA VAL A 322 -14.30 5.41 -22.62
C VAL A 322 -15.47 5.27 -23.59
N THR A 323 -16.72 5.20 -23.13
CA THR A 323 -17.89 5.17 -24.02
C THR A 323 -18.11 6.51 -24.70
N ILE A 324 -18.62 6.53 -25.93
CA ILE A 324 -18.88 7.78 -26.67
C ILE A 324 -20.24 8.37 -26.22
N GLN A 325 -20.30 8.91 -25.00
CA GLN A 325 -21.50 9.56 -24.45
C GLN A 325 -21.20 10.99 -23.93
N PRO A 326 -22.20 11.89 -23.90
CA PRO A 326 -22.03 13.20 -23.29
C PRO A 326 -21.97 13.07 -21.75
N ASN A 327 -21.04 13.79 -21.10
CA ASN A 327 -20.84 13.86 -19.64
C ASN A 327 -20.17 12.65 -18.94
N ASN A 328 -19.44 11.81 -19.66
CA ASN A 328 -18.65 10.68 -19.15
C ASN A 328 -17.93 10.91 -17.81
N ILE A 329 -17.19 12.02 -17.69
CA ILE A 329 -16.40 12.32 -16.48
C ILE A 329 -17.29 12.64 -15.29
N LYS A 330 -18.48 13.20 -15.53
CA LYS A 330 -19.44 13.44 -14.47
C LYS A 330 -20.00 12.12 -13.94
N GLU A 331 -20.33 11.19 -14.83
CA GLU A 331 -20.78 9.85 -14.45
C GLU A 331 -19.71 9.08 -13.70
N PHE A 332 -18.46 9.13 -14.20
CA PHE A 332 -17.32 8.53 -13.51
C PHE A 332 -17.10 9.13 -12.12
N SER A 333 -17.11 10.46 -11.98
CA SER A 333 -17.02 11.11 -10.67
C SER A 333 -18.15 10.70 -9.73
N ASN A 334 -19.37 10.51 -10.23
CA ASN A 334 -20.52 10.12 -9.40
C ASN A 334 -20.36 8.71 -8.80
N LEU A 335 -19.49 7.86 -9.34
CA LEU A 335 -19.18 6.54 -8.77
C LEU A 335 -18.43 6.62 -7.43
N PHE A 336 -17.71 7.73 -7.21
CA PHE A 336 -16.88 7.95 -6.02
C PHE A 336 -17.41 9.08 -5.16
N THR A 337 -18.15 10.03 -5.75
CA THR A 337 -18.63 11.22 -5.06
C THR A 337 -20.15 11.33 -5.20
N ARG A 338 -20.92 11.21 -4.12
CA ARG A 338 -22.40 11.39 -4.13
C ARG A 338 -22.84 12.84 -4.43
N ARG A 339 -21.91 13.78 -4.64
CA ARG A 339 -22.22 15.20 -4.86
C ARG A 339 -22.74 15.45 -6.27
N THR A 340 -24.05 15.48 -6.40
CA THR A 340 -24.72 16.19 -7.49
C THR A 340 -24.67 17.71 -7.24
N SER A 341 -23.53 18.39 -7.38
CA SER A 341 -23.49 19.85 -7.19
C SER A 341 -22.82 20.65 -8.32
N LYS A 342 -23.49 21.75 -8.64
CA LYS A 342 -23.39 22.57 -9.87
C LYS A 342 -22.12 23.42 -10.01
N LYS A 343 -21.08 23.23 -9.19
CA LYS A 343 -19.76 23.88 -9.33
C LYS A 343 -18.70 23.00 -8.69
N ARG A 344 -17.81 22.43 -9.52
CA ARG A 344 -16.57 21.79 -9.05
C ARG A 344 -15.60 22.89 -8.65
N ASP A 345 -15.11 22.82 -7.42
CA ASP A 345 -13.95 23.62 -6.99
C ASP A 345 -12.67 22.98 -7.57
N GLY A 346 -11.62 23.77 -7.79
CA GLY A 346 -10.35 23.29 -8.36
C GLY A 346 -9.69 22.16 -7.55
N CYS A 347 -10.05 22.03 -6.27
CA CYS A 347 -9.55 20.99 -5.36
C CYS A 347 -10.24 19.63 -5.54
N GLU A 348 -11.49 19.56 -6.00
CA GLU A 348 -12.16 18.28 -6.35
C GLU A 348 -11.52 17.64 -7.59
N ASN A 349 -10.88 18.45 -8.45
CA ASN A 349 -10.19 17.97 -9.64
C ASN A 349 -8.92 17.17 -9.30
N VAL A 350 -8.16 17.54 -8.25
CA VAL A 350 -6.90 16.85 -7.89
C VAL A 350 -7.14 15.43 -7.38
N SER A 351 -8.15 15.22 -6.53
CA SER A 351 -8.54 13.88 -6.07
C SER A 351 -9.01 13.00 -7.22
N MET A 352 -9.77 13.56 -8.16
CA MET A 352 -10.17 12.85 -9.37
C MET A 352 -8.95 12.47 -10.22
N CYS A 353 -7.94 13.33 -10.34
CA CYS A 353 -6.70 12.99 -11.04
C CYS A 353 -6.01 11.76 -10.41
N TRP A 354 -5.95 11.66 -9.09
CA TRP A 354 -5.36 10.49 -8.44
C TRP A 354 -6.15 9.20 -8.69
N ILE A 355 -7.49 9.27 -8.66
CA ILE A 355 -8.33 8.13 -9.02
C ILE A 355 -8.08 7.72 -10.48
N LEU A 356 -7.99 8.69 -11.40
CA LEU A 356 -7.68 8.43 -12.80
C LEU A 356 -6.29 7.82 -12.99
N VAL A 357 -5.27 8.31 -12.28
CA VAL A 357 -3.92 7.74 -12.27
C VAL A 357 -3.97 6.27 -11.86
N PHE A 358 -4.69 5.94 -10.79
CA PHE A 358 -4.86 4.55 -10.36
C PHE A 358 -5.45 3.68 -11.49
N TYR A 359 -6.57 4.10 -12.09
CA TYR A 359 -7.25 3.34 -13.14
C TYR A 359 -6.38 3.17 -14.40
N PHE A 360 -5.77 4.24 -14.91
CA PHE A 360 -4.97 4.18 -16.12
C PHE A 360 -3.66 3.42 -15.95
N ARG A 361 -2.96 3.62 -14.83
CA ARG A 361 -1.73 2.87 -14.55
C ARG A 361 -1.99 1.38 -14.49
N LEU A 362 -2.99 0.97 -13.72
CA LEU A 362 -3.30 -0.43 -13.56
C LEU A 362 -3.83 -1.07 -14.85
N TYR A 363 -4.67 -0.36 -15.61
CA TYR A 363 -5.11 -0.80 -16.93
C TYR A 363 -3.93 -1.03 -17.88
N LEU A 364 -2.98 -0.09 -17.92
CA LEU A 364 -1.77 -0.19 -18.75
C LEU A 364 -0.92 -1.41 -18.36
N SER A 365 -0.65 -1.62 -17.07
CA SER A 365 0.09 -2.77 -16.57
C SER A 365 -0.62 -4.09 -16.89
N CYS A 366 -1.94 -4.18 -16.66
CA CYS A 366 -2.73 -5.37 -16.99
C CYS A 366 -2.70 -5.67 -18.49
N ARG A 367 -2.81 -4.62 -19.32
CA ARG A 367 -2.70 -4.74 -20.78
C ARG A 367 -1.33 -5.27 -21.17
N SER A 368 -0.26 -4.74 -20.59
CA SER A 368 1.11 -5.17 -20.86
C SER A 368 1.32 -6.65 -20.52
N LEU A 369 0.96 -7.05 -19.30
CA LEU A 369 1.11 -8.44 -18.84
C LEU A 369 0.23 -9.39 -19.66
N LEU A 370 -0.99 -8.99 -20.04
CA LEU A 370 -1.84 -9.84 -20.87
C LEU A 370 -1.23 -10.06 -22.26
N ARG A 371 -0.64 -9.04 -22.87
CA ARG A 371 0.06 -9.20 -24.17
C ARG A 371 1.22 -10.19 -24.07
N GLN A 372 1.99 -10.11 -22.98
CA GLN A 372 3.04 -11.08 -22.68
C GLN A 372 2.47 -12.49 -22.46
N ALA A 373 1.35 -12.63 -21.75
CA ALA A 373 0.68 -13.92 -21.61
C ALA A 373 0.23 -14.49 -22.97
N ILE A 374 -0.39 -13.69 -23.82
CA ILE A 374 -0.86 -14.09 -25.15
C ILE A 374 0.30 -14.59 -26.03
N SER A 375 1.49 -14.00 -25.94
CA SER A 375 2.65 -14.43 -26.73
C SER A 375 3.23 -15.78 -26.30
N TYR A 376 2.98 -16.21 -25.06
CA TYR A 376 3.35 -17.53 -24.54
C TYR A 376 2.21 -18.56 -24.58
N MET A 377 1.02 -18.20 -25.06
CA MET A 377 -0.10 -19.13 -25.19
C MET A 377 0.02 -19.99 -26.46
N PRO A 378 -0.53 -21.23 -26.46
CA PRO A 378 -0.73 -21.99 -27.70
C PRO A 378 -1.58 -21.21 -28.72
N PRO A 379 -1.40 -21.43 -30.03
CA PRO A 379 -2.03 -20.62 -31.09
C PRO A 379 -3.54 -20.43 -30.93
N ASP A 380 -4.30 -21.50 -30.63
CA ASP A 380 -5.76 -21.41 -30.49
C ASP A 380 -6.19 -20.57 -29.28
N ALA A 381 -5.46 -20.69 -28.17
CA ALA A 381 -5.72 -19.91 -26.96
C ALA A 381 -5.32 -18.45 -27.15
N SER A 382 -4.18 -18.22 -27.81
CA SER A 382 -3.68 -16.89 -28.18
C SER A 382 -4.68 -16.14 -29.05
N LYS A 383 -5.19 -16.78 -30.12
CA LYS A 383 -6.23 -16.22 -31.01
C LYS A 383 -7.49 -15.84 -30.25
N ARG A 384 -7.99 -16.74 -29.39
CA ARG A 384 -9.19 -16.49 -28.58
C ARG A 384 -9.01 -15.29 -27.64
N MET A 385 -7.91 -15.26 -26.90
CA MET A 385 -7.64 -14.21 -25.90
C MET A 385 -7.37 -12.85 -26.57
N SER A 386 -6.65 -12.83 -27.69
CA SER A 386 -6.42 -11.64 -28.51
C SER A 386 -7.72 -11.06 -29.08
N GLY A 387 -8.64 -11.92 -29.52
CA GLY A 387 -9.99 -11.52 -29.93
C GLY A 387 -10.81 -10.89 -28.80
N GLU A 388 -10.77 -11.46 -27.60
CA GLU A 388 -11.42 -10.91 -26.40
C GLU A 388 -10.84 -9.55 -25.98
N MET A 389 -9.52 -9.37 -26.12
CA MET A 389 -8.83 -8.10 -25.83
C MET A 389 -9.13 -7.02 -26.88
N GLY A 390 -9.44 -7.43 -28.12
CA GLY A 390 -9.65 -6.50 -29.23
C GLY A 390 -8.32 -5.95 -29.73
N ASP A 391 -7.33 -6.84 -29.79
CA ASP A 391 -5.96 -6.58 -30.22
C ASP A 391 -5.55 -7.70 -31.19
N SER A 392 -5.95 -7.57 -32.46
CA SER A 392 -5.69 -8.59 -33.48
C SER A 392 -4.21 -8.75 -33.83
N PHE A 393 -3.37 -7.76 -33.53
CA PHE A 393 -1.96 -7.72 -33.92
C PHE A 393 -1.09 -8.83 -33.30
N LEU A 394 -1.52 -9.46 -32.21
CA LEU A 394 -0.67 -10.40 -31.46
C LEU A 394 -0.83 -11.88 -31.83
N SER A 395 -1.92 -12.27 -32.51
CA SER A 395 -2.27 -13.69 -32.67
C SER A 395 -2.55 -14.13 -34.11
N HIS A 396 -2.64 -13.18 -35.06
CA HIS A 396 -3.01 -13.46 -36.44
C HIS A 396 -1.77 -13.71 -37.30
N THR A 397 -1.78 -14.83 -38.02
CA THR A 397 -0.80 -15.11 -39.06
C THR A 397 -1.03 -14.22 -40.28
N GLY A 398 -0.02 -14.04 -41.14
CA GLY A 398 -0.19 -13.25 -42.38
C GLY A 398 -1.32 -13.76 -43.28
N ARG A 399 -1.70 -15.04 -43.19
CA ARG A 399 -2.88 -15.59 -43.88
C ARG A 399 -4.18 -15.12 -43.27
N ASP A 400 -4.29 -15.14 -41.94
CA ASP A 400 -5.50 -14.69 -41.25
C ASP A 400 -5.81 -13.23 -41.66
N TRP A 401 -4.81 -12.36 -41.74
CA TRP A 401 -4.94 -10.97 -42.20
C TRP A 401 -5.45 -10.80 -43.64
N LEU A 402 -5.10 -11.72 -44.54
CA LEU A 402 -5.57 -11.68 -45.92
C LEU A 402 -7.04 -12.13 -46.03
N GLU A 403 -7.51 -12.90 -45.05
CA GLU A 403 -8.87 -13.44 -44.99
C GLU A 403 -9.82 -12.55 -44.17
N THR A 404 -9.33 -11.70 -43.27
CA THR A 404 -10.18 -10.78 -42.47
C THR A 404 -10.66 -9.58 -43.31
N THR A 405 -11.88 -9.64 -43.82
CA THR A 405 -12.56 -8.48 -44.43
C THR A 405 -13.49 -7.80 -43.42
N GLY A 406 -13.02 -6.76 -42.73
CA GLY A 406 -13.87 -5.96 -41.86
C GLY A 406 -13.12 -4.93 -41.00
N SER A 407 -13.78 -3.82 -40.70
CA SER A 407 -13.35 -2.84 -39.68
C SER A 407 -13.47 -3.49 -38.30
N VAL A 408 -12.37 -4.00 -37.76
CA VAL A 408 -12.35 -4.48 -36.39
C VAL A 408 -12.38 -3.26 -35.47
N ASP A 409 -13.35 -3.22 -34.56
CA ASP A 409 -13.53 -2.18 -33.55
C ASP A 409 -12.43 -2.27 -32.47
N GLU A 410 -11.20 -2.03 -32.92
CA GLU A 410 -9.95 -2.12 -32.19
C GLU A 410 -9.53 -0.76 -31.68
N GLY A 411 -8.90 -0.74 -30.52
CA GLY A 411 -8.47 0.51 -29.93
C GLY A 411 -7.72 0.34 -28.62
N TYR A 412 -7.32 1.47 -28.04
CA TYR A 412 -6.64 1.42 -26.76
C TYR A 412 -7.56 0.86 -25.64
N PHE A 413 -8.87 1.07 -25.73
CA PHE A 413 -9.85 0.63 -24.74
C PHE A 413 -10.81 -0.45 -25.26
N SER A 414 -10.46 -1.17 -26.34
CA SER A 414 -11.30 -2.24 -26.92
C SER A 414 -11.55 -3.41 -25.95
N TRP A 415 -10.71 -3.56 -24.92
CA TRP A 415 -10.90 -4.55 -23.85
C TRP A 415 -11.95 -4.11 -22.81
N ILE A 416 -12.31 -2.82 -22.80
CA ILE A 416 -13.29 -2.22 -21.88
C ILE A 416 -14.63 -2.00 -22.58
N ALA A 417 -14.64 -1.41 -23.77
CA ALA A 417 -15.85 -1.12 -24.54
C ALA A 417 -15.59 -1.16 -26.05
N ARG A 418 -16.61 -1.57 -26.81
CA ARG A 418 -16.60 -1.61 -28.28
C ARG A 418 -17.94 -1.08 -28.83
N PRO A 419 -17.97 0.09 -29.49
CA PRO A 419 -16.84 0.99 -29.76
C PRO A 419 -16.38 1.75 -28.52
N SER A 420 -15.08 2.06 -28.46
CA SER A 420 -14.48 2.92 -27.44
C SER A 420 -13.88 4.18 -28.04
N ALA A 421 -13.87 5.25 -27.24
CA ALA A 421 -13.16 6.48 -27.56
C ALA A 421 -11.64 6.23 -27.63
N SER A 422 -10.94 7.02 -28.46
CA SER A 422 -9.49 6.97 -28.52
C SER A 422 -8.87 7.46 -27.20
N LEU A 423 -7.63 7.03 -26.91
CA LEU A 423 -6.89 7.52 -25.74
C LEU A 423 -6.77 9.04 -25.72
N LEU A 424 -6.53 9.66 -26.88
CA LEU A 424 -6.45 11.12 -27.01
C LEU A 424 -7.79 11.80 -26.70
N ASN A 425 -8.90 11.23 -27.16
CA ASN A 425 -10.23 11.78 -26.87
C ASN A 425 -10.56 11.69 -25.37
N VAL A 426 -10.19 10.57 -24.72
CA VAL A 426 -10.36 10.41 -23.28
C VAL A 426 -9.50 11.41 -22.51
N ILE A 427 -8.21 11.55 -22.86
CA ILE A 427 -7.31 12.54 -22.23
C ILE A 427 -7.82 13.97 -22.43
N HIS A 428 -8.31 14.32 -23.62
CA HIS A 428 -8.82 15.67 -23.91
C HIS A 428 -10.13 15.98 -23.16
N SER A 429 -10.88 14.95 -22.78
CA SER A 429 -12.12 15.13 -22.03
C SER A 429 -11.87 15.47 -20.55
N ILE A 430 -10.78 14.95 -19.97
CA ILE A 430 -10.38 15.10 -18.56
C ILE A 430 -9.79 16.49 -18.34
#